data_AF-A0A354EEV8-F1
#
_entry.id   AF-A0A354EEV8-F1
#
_cell.length_a   1.000
_cell.length_b   1.000
_cell.length_c   1.000
_cell.angle_alpha   90.00
_cell.angle_beta   90.00
_cell.angle_gamma   90.00
#
_symmetry.space_group_name_H-M   'P 1'
#
loop_
_entity.id
_entity.type
_entity.pdbx_description
1 polymer ?
#
loop_
_entity_poly.entity_id
_entity_poly.type
_entity_poly.pdbx_seq_one_letter_code
_entity_poly.pdbx_strand_id
1 'polypeptide(L)'
;MRYMAHFSFDEDQHKKHGYFTMLLSAGNTEEAVRMMRDKIMALHDGTHAFDDVDEIYLDDIIEIRNFPERPVLMRYESMDLEDQSTMSANPIDAEGLQVFHWWPKGQEEEAKKEKYNMEPFVRWH
;
A
#
# COMPACT_ATOMS: atom_id res chain seq x y z
N MET A 1 4.96 -15.90 -8.62
CA MET A 1 5.42 -14.51 -8.91
C MET A 1 5.71 -13.82 -7.59
N ARG A 2 6.37 -12.66 -7.60
CA ARG A 2 6.63 -11.87 -6.38
C ARG A 2 5.82 -10.59 -6.44
N TYR A 3 5.37 -10.13 -5.27
CA TYR A 3 4.53 -8.95 -5.14
C TYR A 3 5.06 -8.08 -4.01
N MET A 4 5.25 -6.80 -4.30
CA MET A 4 5.52 -5.77 -3.31
C MET A 4 4.27 -4.89 -3.21
N ALA A 5 3.79 -4.61 -2.01
CA ALA A 5 2.68 -3.67 -1.84
C ALA A 5 3.04 -2.57 -0.86
N HIS A 6 2.52 -1.40 -1.17
CA HIS A 6 2.67 -0.15 -0.47
C HIS A 6 1.34 0.15 0.23
N PHE A 7 1.40 0.38 1.53
CA PHE A 7 0.25 0.68 2.35
C PHE A 7 0.45 2.01 3.05
N SER A 8 -0.66 2.72 3.22
CA SER A 8 -0.79 3.86 4.12
C SER A 8 -1.77 3.52 5.23
N PHE A 9 -1.70 4.22 6.35
CA PHE A 9 -2.63 4.03 7.46
C PHE A 9 -2.84 5.30 8.26
N ASP A 10 -4.00 5.40 8.89
CA ASP A 10 -4.36 6.49 9.78
C ASP A 10 -4.58 5.97 11.21
N GLU A 11 -4.07 6.74 12.18
CA GLU A 11 -4.36 6.65 13.60
C GLU A 11 -5.18 7.91 13.97
N ASP A 12 -6.51 7.86 13.84
CA ASP A 12 -7.42 8.97 14.07
C ASP A 12 -7.26 9.55 15.48
N GLN A 13 -7.10 8.68 16.49
CA GLN A 13 -6.93 9.09 17.88
C GLN A 13 -5.61 9.85 18.11
N HIS A 14 -4.56 9.44 17.42
CA HIS A 14 -3.21 9.98 17.58
C HIS A 14 -2.83 11.01 16.52
N LYS A 15 -3.71 11.25 15.54
CA LYS A 15 -3.49 12.11 14.37
C LYS A 15 -2.18 11.78 13.65
N LYS A 16 -1.87 10.49 13.53
CA LYS A 16 -0.70 10.03 12.78
C LYS A 16 -1.15 9.41 11.48
N HIS A 17 -0.40 9.72 10.43
CA HIS A 17 -0.46 9.02 9.17
C HIS A 17 0.87 8.30 8.99
N GLY A 18 0.83 7.06 8.55
CA GLY A 18 2.02 6.24 8.39
C GLY A 18 1.98 5.36 7.16
N TYR A 19 3.12 4.76 6.86
CA TYR A 19 3.29 3.91 5.69
C TYR A 19 4.03 2.63 6.07
N PHE A 20 3.68 1.55 5.39
CA PHE A 20 4.48 0.33 5.44
C PHE A 20 4.48 -0.39 4.10
N THR A 21 5.38 -1.35 3.96
CA THR A 21 5.54 -2.14 2.73
C THR A 21 5.62 -3.61 3.07
N MET A 22 4.96 -4.44 2.26
CA MET A 22 5.03 -5.89 2.34
C MET A 22 5.59 -6.49 1.06
N LEU A 23 6.34 -7.58 1.18
CA LEU A 23 6.84 -8.37 0.06
C LEU A 23 6.47 -9.84 0.26
N LEU A 24 5.90 -10.47 -0.75
CA LEU A 24 5.65 -11.93 -0.73
C LEU A 24 5.79 -12.58 -2.11
N SER A 25 5.69 -13.90 -2.12
CA SER A 25 5.45 -14.68 -3.33
C SER A 25 4.01 -15.19 -3.35
N ALA A 26 3.34 -15.10 -4.50
CA ALA A 26 1.99 -15.61 -4.73
C ALA A 26 1.81 -16.08 -6.18
N GLY A 27 0.75 -16.84 -6.46
CA GLY A 27 0.40 -17.35 -7.78
C GLY A 27 -0.25 -16.32 -8.70
N ASN A 28 -0.87 -15.27 -8.14
CA ASN A 28 -1.45 -14.12 -8.85
C ASN A 28 -1.67 -12.94 -7.87
N THR A 29 -2.09 -11.79 -8.41
CA THR A 29 -2.35 -10.57 -7.65
C THR A 29 -3.45 -10.76 -6.60
N GLU A 30 -4.55 -11.44 -6.93
CA GLU A 30 -5.67 -11.66 -6.00
C GLU A 30 -5.26 -12.49 -4.79
N GLU A 31 -4.47 -13.54 -5.01
CA GLU A 31 -3.89 -14.35 -3.94
C GLU A 31 -2.93 -13.53 -3.08
N ALA A 32 -2.10 -12.69 -3.70
CA ALA A 32 -1.18 -11.80 -2.98
C ALA A 32 -1.93 -10.85 -2.04
N VAL A 33 -2.97 -10.19 -2.56
CA VAL A 33 -3.83 -9.28 -1.80
C VAL A 33 -4.48 -10.00 -0.62
N ARG A 34 -5.04 -11.20 -0.84
CA ARG A 34 -5.63 -12.01 0.24
C ARG A 34 -4.60 -12.35 1.33
N MET A 35 -3.43 -12.84 0.94
CA MET A 35 -2.38 -13.21 1.89
C MET A 35 -1.85 -12.02 2.70
N MET A 36 -1.73 -10.84 2.08
CA MET A 36 -1.34 -9.61 2.77
C MET A 36 -2.40 -9.20 3.80
N ARG A 37 -3.68 -9.25 3.42
CA ARG A 37 -4.80 -9.00 4.35
C ARG A 37 -4.75 -9.95 5.55
N ASP A 38 -4.64 -11.25 5.30
CA ASP A 38 -4.58 -12.25 6.38
C ASP A 38 -3.39 -11.99 7.33
N LYS A 39 -2.25 -11.56 6.78
CA LYS A 39 -1.06 -11.24 7.57
C LYS A 39 -1.22 -9.95 8.39
N ILE A 40 -1.87 -8.92 7.84
CA ILE A 40 -2.19 -7.69 8.58
C ILE A 40 -3.10 -8.01 9.77
N MET A 41 -4.16 -8.78 9.56
CA MET A 41 -5.06 -9.23 10.64
C MET A 41 -4.30 -10.04 11.70
N ALA A 42 -3.44 -10.97 11.29
CA ALA A 42 -2.64 -11.75 12.23
C ALA A 42 -1.60 -10.92 13.00
N LEU A 43 -1.11 -9.81 12.43
CA LEU A 43 -0.21 -8.88 13.13
C LEU A 43 -0.98 -8.07 14.17
N HIS A 44 -2.15 -7.55 13.81
CA HIS A 44 -3.05 -6.87 14.75
C HIS A 44 -3.44 -7.79 15.93
N ASP A 45 -3.79 -9.04 15.67
CA ASP A 45 -4.25 -9.95 16.73
C ASP A 45 -3.10 -10.55 17.57
N GLY A 46 -1.91 -10.66 17.00
CA GLY A 46 -0.78 -11.40 17.58
C GLY A 46 0.35 -10.53 18.12
N THR A 47 0.35 -9.24 17.81
CA THR A 47 1.39 -8.28 18.19
C THR A 47 0.77 -6.93 18.49
N HIS A 48 1.50 -6.03 19.15
CA HIS A 48 1.09 -4.62 19.31
C HIS A 48 1.29 -3.78 18.04
N ALA A 49 1.62 -4.41 16.91
CA ALA A 49 1.71 -3.71 15.65
C ALA A 49 0.28 -3.49 15.13
N PHE A 50 -0.13 -2.22 15.05
CA PHE A 50 -1.45 -1.74 14.62
C PHE A 50 -2.51 -1.56 15.71
N ASP A 51 -2.19 -1.66 17.01
CA ASP A 51 -3.16 -1.43 18.11
C ASP A 51 -3.84 -0.05 18.04
N ASP A 52 -3.11 0.95 17.56
CA ASP A 52 -3.56 2.35 17.47
C ASP A 52 -4.03 2.75 16.05
N VAL A 53 -4.06 1.80 15.11
CA VAL A 53 -4.39 2.06 13.70
C VAL A 53 -5.86 1.78 13.45
N ASP A 54 -6.57 2.76 12.91
CA ASP A 54 -8.01 2.65 12.63
C ASP A 54 -8.26 2.08 11.22
N GLU A 55 -7.52 2.62 10.24
CA GLU A 55 -7.69 2.31 8.82
C GLU A 55 -6.34 2.10 8.14
N ILE A 56 -6.25 1.03 7.34
CA ILE A 56 -5.11 0.75 6.46
C ILE A 56 -5.62 0.77 5.03
N TYR A 57 -4.87 1.40 4.14
CA TYR A 57 -5.15 1.52 2.72
C TYR A 57 -4.05 0.83 1.92
N LEU A 58 -4.44 0.15 0.84
CA LEU A 58 -3.51 -0.41 -0.14
C LEU A 58 -3.31 0.66 -1.22
N ASP A 59 -2.15 1.31 -1.20
CA ASP A 59 -1.81 2.36 -2.17
C ASP A 59 -1.52 1.71 -3.54
N ASP A 60 -0.59 0.76 -3.55
CA ASP A 60 -0.11 0.10 -4.76
C ASP A 60 0.26 -1.35 -4.52
N ILE A 61 0.13 -2.19 -5.55
CA ILE A 61 0.73 -3.51 -5.61
C ILE A 61 1.53 -3.67 -6.91
N ILE A 62 2.77 -4.13 -6.76
CA ILE A 62 3.77 -4.23 -7.82
C ILE A 62 4.10 -5.70 -8.04
N GLU A 63 3.77 -6.21 -9.22
CA GLU A 63 4.19 -7.54 -9.66
C GLU A 63 5.65 -7.49 -10.13
N ILE A 64 6.47 -8.35 -9.54
CA ILE A 64 7.89 -8.51 -9.84
C ILE A 64 8.04 -9.88 -10.51
N ARG A 65 8.11 -9.89 -11.85
CA ARG A 65 8.29 -11.13 -12.61
C ARG A 65 9.71 -11.66 -12.48
N ASN A 66 10.68 -10.75 -12.60
CA ASN A 66 12.10 -11.01 -12.41
C ASN A 66 12.65 -10.01 -11.41
N PHE A 67 13.52 -10.45 -10.50
CA PHE A 67 14.23 -9.50 -9.64
C PHE A 67 15.18 -8.66 -10.50
N PRO A 68 15.17 -7.33 -10.34
CA PRO A 68 16.03 -6.48 -11.14
C PRO A 68 17.49 -6.71 -10.74
N GLU A 69 18.37 -6.83 -11.75
CA GLU A 69 19.82 -6.94 -11.55
C GLU A 69 20.48 -5.58 -11.24
N ARG A 70 19.74 -4.49 -11.45
CA ARG A 70 20.14 -3.12 -11.15
C ARG A 70 19.18 -2.50 -10.13
N PRO A 71 19.62 -1.53 -9.31
CA PRO A 71 18.72 -0.84 -8.39
C PRO A 71 17.55 -0.19 -9.11
N VAL A 72 16.35 -0.31 -8.55
CA VAL A 72 15.12 0.35 -9.02
C VAL A 72 14.54 1.15 -7.88
N LEU A 73 14.17 2.41 -8.15
CA LEU A 73 13.47 3.26 -7.19
C LEU A 73 11.98 2.90 -7.20
N MET A 74 11.54 2.16 -6.17
CA MET A 74 10.18 1.63 -6.10
C MET A 74 9.17 2.67 -5.58
N ARG A 75 9.56 3.39 -4.52
CA ARG A 75 8.76 4.42 -3.87
C ARG A 75 9.65 5.60 -3.50
N TYR A 76 9.17 6.80 -3.77
CA TYR A 76 9.77 8.06 -3.33
C TYR A 76 8.75 8.78 -2.46
N GLU A 77 9.17 9.18 -1.26
CA GLU A 77 8.35 9.95 -0.35
C GLU A 77 9.11 11.17 0.12
N SER A 78 8.42 12.31 0.13
CA SER A 78 8.93 13.55 0.71
C SER A 78 7.89 14.15 1.62
N MET A 79 8.34 14.67 2.77
CA MET A 79 7.52 15.39 3.74
C MET A 79 8.06 16.81 3.86
N ASP A 80 7.17 17.79 3.78
CA ASP A 80 7.49 19.16 4.15
C ASP A 80 7.57 19.25 5.69
N LEU A 81 8.66 19.78 6.23
CA LEU A 81 8.85 19.83 7.69
C LEU A 81 8.11 21.00 8.34
N GLU A 82 7.68 22.00 7.57
CA GLU A 82 6.94 23.16 8.07
C GLU A 82 5.45 22.84 8.23
N ASP A 83 4.83 22.22 7.22
CA ASP A 83 3.39 21.94 7.20
C ASP A 83 3.02 20.44 7.30
N GLN A 84 4.03 19.55 7.32
CA GLN A 84 3.87 18.09 7.39
C GLN A 84 3.11 17.48 6.21
N SER A 85 2.93 18.22 5.11
CA SER A 85 2.37 17.67 3.90
C SER A 85 3.31 16.61 3.30
N THR A 86 2.73 15.52 2.82
CA THR A 86 3.48 14.42 2.19
C THR A 86 3.16 14.32 0.71
N MET A 87 4.17 13.93 -0.05
CA MET A 87 4.03 13.57 -1.46
C MET A 87 4.71 12.22 -1.66
N SER A 88 3.96 11.28 -2.24
CA SER A 88 4.46 9.97 -2.65
C SER A 88 4.41 9.83 -4.17
N ALA A 89 5.40 9.17 -4.74
CA ALA A 89 5.45 8.82 -6.15
C ALA A 89 6.12 7.46 -6.34
N ASN A 90 5.68 6.72 -7.36
CA ASN A 90 6.26 5.45 -7.78
C ASN A 90 6.93 5.62 -9.14
N PRO A 91 8.19 6.09 -9.21
CA PRO A 91 8.88 6.42 -10.46
C PRO A 91 9.39 5.17 -11.20
N ILE A 92 8.65 4.06 -11.13
CA ILE A 92 9.08 2.76 -11.62
C ILE A 92 9.05 2.76 -13.15
N ASP A 93 10.22 2.86 -13.77
CA ASP A 93 10.45 2.72 -15.20
C ASP A 93 11.47 1.58 -15.45
N ALA A 94 11.05 0.34 -15.21
CA ALA A 94 11.92 -0.83 -15.36
C ALA A 94 11.18 -2.03 -15.99
N GLU A 95 11.82 -2.66 -16.97
CA GLU A 95 11.31 -3.88 -17.60
C GLU A 95 11.12 -5.01 -16.59
N GLY A 96 9.99 -5.71 -16.66
CA GLY A 96 9.68 -6.85 -15.79
C GLY A 96 9.02 -6.49 -14.45
N LEU A 97 8.80 -5.21 -14.20
CA LEU A 97 7.96 -4.70 -13.13
C LEU A 97 6.63 -4.21 -13.70
N GLN A 98 5.54 -4.52 -13.02
CA GLN A 98 4.21 -4.02 -13.37
C GLN A 98 3.53 -3.47 -12.11
N VAL A 99 3.18 -2.19 -12.15
CA VAL A 99 2.48 -1.51 -11.05
C VAL A 99 0.99 -1.55 -11.32
N PHE A 100 0.23 -1.97 -10.32
CA PHE A 100 -1.21 -1.86 -10.29
C PHE A 100 -1.55 -1.01 -9.08
N HIS A 101 -2.19 0.14 -9.28
CA HIS A 101 -2.81 0.79 -8.13
C HIS A 101 -4.12 0.08 -7.81
N TRP A 102 -4.51 0.13 -6.55
CA TRP A 102 -5.73 -0.50 -6.10
C TRP A 102 -6.91 0.45 -6.25
N TRP A 103 -7.98 -0.01 -6.90
CA TRP A 103 -9.26 0.69 -6.93
C TRP A 103 -10.38 -0.28 -6.53
N PRO A 104 -11.32 0.13 -5.67
CA PRO A 104 -12.53 -0.63 -5.42
C PRO A 104 -13.25 -0.91 -6.74
N LYS A 105 -13.66 -2.17 -6.93
CA LYS A 105 -14.26 -2.65 -8.18
C LYS A 105 -15.53 -1.86 -8.52
N GLY A 106 -15.54 -1.17 -9.66
CA GLY A 106 -16.71 -0.43 -10.16
C GLY A 106 -16.70 1.09 -9.95
N GLN A 107 -15.64 1.66 -9.34
CA GLN A 107 -15.52 3.12 -9.10
C GLN A 107 -14.34 3.78 -9.85
N GLU A 108 -13.83 3.12 -10.90
CA GLU A 108 -12.62 3.51 -11.64
C GLU A 108 -12.66 4.92 -12.25
N GLU A 109 -13.85 5.42 -12.63
CA GLU A 109 -14.05 6.75 -13.22
C GLU A 109 -14.35 7.85 -12.18
N GLU A 110 -14.87 7.50 -11.00
CA GLU A 110 -15.13 8.42 -9.89
C GLU A 110 -13.85 8.67 -9.07
N ALA A 111 -13.06 7.63 -8.82
CA ALA A 111 -11.78 7.73 -8.11
C ALA A 111 -10.74 8.58 -8.86
N LYS A 112 -10.88 8.76 -10.18
CA LYS A 112 -10.04 9.70 -10.97
C LYS A 112 -10.44 11.17 -10.76
N LYS A 113 -11.66 11.44 -10.30
CA LYS A 113 -12.19 12.81 -10.11
C LYS A 113 -12.02 13.31 -8.68
N GLU A 114 -12.05 12.41 -7.70
CA GLU A 114 -11.85 12.74 -6.30
C GLU A 114 -10.43 12.35 -5.86
N LYS A 115 -9.65 13.35 -5.46
CA LYS A 115 -8.22 13.21 -5.24
C LYS A 115 -7.84 12.23 -4.10
N TYR A 116 -8.78 11.78 -3.27
CA TYR A 116 -8.53 11.00 -2.04
C TYR A 116 -9.74 10.22 -1.49
N ASN A 117 -10.61 9.60 -2.30
CA ASN A 117 -11.65 8.69 -1.77
C ASN A 117 -11.27 7.22 -2.02
N MET A 118 -10.19 6.77 -1.37
CA MET A 118 -9.84 5.35 -1.32
C MET A 118 -10.63 4.69 -0.19
N GLU A 119 -11.39 3.63 -0.48
CA GLU A 119 -11.97 2.80 0.58
C GLU A 119 -10.85 2.10 1.36
N PRO A 120 -10.96 2.00 2.69
CA PRO A 120 -9.93 1.35 3.51
C PRO A 120 -9.79 -0.12 3.11
N PHE A 121 -8.53 -0.54 2.94
CA PHE A 121 -8.18 -1.93 2.68
C PHE A 121 -8.52 -2.81 3.88
N VAL A 122 -8.19 -2.35 5.09
CA VAL A 122 -8.63 -2.93 6.36
C VAL A 122 -9.16 -1.79 7.23
N ARG A 123 -10.23 -2.04 7.97
CA ARG A 123 -10.81 -1.11 8.93
C ARG A 123 -11.14 -1.86 10.20
N TRP A 124 -10.73 -1.29 11.33
CA TRP A 124 -11.12 -1.74 12.67
C TRP A 124 -12.12 -0.74 13.28
N HIS A 125 -12.87 -1.18 14.30
CA HIS A 125 -13.92 -0.40 14.99
C HIS A 125 -13.56 -0.21 16.45
#